data_AF-A0AAP0B0Z8-F1
#
_entry.id   AF-A0AAP0B0Z8-F1
#
_cell.length_a   1.000
_cell.length_b   1.000
_cell.length_c   1.000
_cell.angle_alpha   90.00
_cell.angle_beta   90.00
_cell.angle_gamma   90.00
#
_symmetry.space_group_name_H-M   'P 1'
#
loop_
_entity.id
_entity.type
_entity.pdbx_description
1 polymer ?
#
loop_
_entity_poly.entity_id
_entity_poly.type
_entity_poly.pdbx_seq_one_letter_code
_entity_poly.pdbx_strand_id
1 'polypeptide(L)'
;MLVIAYMMLNCMKRKKIIFAFISNWAKLDITLVRLKQFQGAVDAARKANSLKTWKVVCFACVDAEEFLLAQICRMNIIIQVDDLEEVSDYYRNRGCFNELISLMESGLGL
;
A
#
# COMPACT_ATOMS: atom_id res chain seq x y z
N MET A 1 -16.73 -28.32 2.49
CA MET A 1 -16.03 -27.17 3.12
C MET A 1 -14.99 -26.53 2.17
N LEU A 2 -14.12 -27.30 1.50
CA LEU A 2 -13.14 -26.77 0.52
C LEU A 2 -13.75 -26.08 -0.71
N VAL A 3 -14.91 -26.54 -1.22
CA VAL A 3 -15.54 -25.97 -2.43
C VAL A 3 -16.09 -24.55 -2.19
N ILE A 4 -16.59 -24.25 -0.99
CA ILE A 4 -17.10 -22.91 -0.63
C ILE A 4 -15.92 -21.92 -0.50
N ALA A 5 -14.81 -22.36 0.10
CA ALA A 5 -13.57 -21.57 0.15
C ALA A 5 -13.03 -21.30 -1.26
N TYR A 6 -13.05 -22.29 -2.16
CA TYR A 6 -12.61 -22.13 -3.56
C TYR A 6 -13.54 -21.20 -4.36
N MET A 7 -14.84 -21.21 -4.08
CA MET A 7 -15.83 -20.36 -4.72
C MET A 7 -15.76 -18.91 -4.20
N MET A 8 -15.52 -18.70 -2.90
CA MET A 8 -15.20 -17.37 -2.35
C MET A 8 -13.87 -16.82 -2.90
N LEU A 9 -12.84 -17.66 -3.00
CA LEU A 9 -11.54 -17.28 -3.56
C LEU A 9 -11.66 -16.87 -5.05
N ASN A 10 -12.48 -17.58 -5.83
CA ASN A 10 -12.75 -17.23 -7.24
C ASN A 10 -13.64 -15.98 -7.40
N CYS A 11 -14.59 -15.75 -6.48
CA CYS A 11 -15.41 -14.55 -6.50
C CYS A 11 -14.56 -13.28 -6.23
N MET A 12 -13.54 -13.38 -5.37
CA MET A 12 -12.59 -12.30 -5.10
C MET A 12 -11.71 -11.97 -6.31
N LYS A 13 -11.27 -12.99 -7.09
CA LYS A 13 -10.55 -12.78 -8.35
C LYS A 13 -11.42 -12.08 -9.41
N ARG A 14 -12.73 -12.34 -9.44
CA ARG A 14 -13.67 -11.66 -10.35
C ARG A 14 -13.89 -10.19 -9.98
N LYS A 15 -13.92 -9.84 -8.70
CA LYS A 15 -14.05 -8.43 -8.28
C LYS A 15 -12.85 -7.56 -8.70
N LYS A 16 -11.64 -8.12 -8.78
CA LYS A 16 -10.46 -7.44 -9.36
C LYS A 16 -10.68 -7.02 -10.82
N ILE A 17 -11.40 -7.83 -11.60
CA ILE A 17 -11.67 -7.55 -13.02
C ILE A 17 -12.74 -6.47 -13.16
N ILE A 18 -13.79 -6.51 -12.32
CA ILE A 18 -14.88 -5.51 -12.35
C ILE A 18 -14.38 -4.12 -11.95
N PHE A 19 -13.48 -4.02 -10.96
CA PHE A 19 -12.88 -2.74 -10.56
C PHE A 19 -11.73 -2.28 -11.47
N ALA A 20 -11.10 -3.17 -12.25
CA ALA A 20 -10.18 -2.75 -13.32
C ALA A 20 -10.94 -2.13 -14.51
N PHE A 21 -12.23 -2.46 -14.65
CA PHE A 21 -13.11 -1.95 -15.72
C PHE A 21 -13.75 -0.59 -15.37
N ILE A 22 -13.94 -0.30 -14.08
CA ILE A 22 -14.34 1.02 -13.59
C ILE A 22 -13.05 1.77 -13.28
N SER A 23 -12.73 2.85 -13.98
CA SER A 23 -11.46 3.59 -13.94
C SER A 23 -11.01 4.19 -12.58
N ASN A 24 -11.48 3.66 -11.45
CA ASN A 24 -11.19 4.12 -10.10
C ASN A 24 -10.23 3.17 -9.38
N TRP A 25 -8.95 3.26 -9.75
CA TRP A 25 -7.86 2.50 -9.15
C TRP A 25 -7.67 2.77 -7.65
N ALA A 26 -7.99 3.98 -7.17
CA ALA A 26 -7.89 4.34 -5.76
C ALA A 26 -8.89 3.57 -4.86
N LYS A 27 -10.14 3.40 -5.31
CA LYS A 27 -11.13 2.60 -4.56
C LYS A 27 -10.83 1.10 -4.62
N LEU A 28 -10.28 0.61 -5.73
CA LEU A 28 -9.79 -0.76 -5.83
C LEU A 28 -8.66 -1.01 -4.83
N ASP A 29 -7.70 -0.09 -4.76
CA ASP A 29 -6.54 -0.17 -3.87
C ASP A 29 -6.96 -0.28 -2.40
N ILE A 30 -7.84 0.61 -1.92
CA ILE A 30 -8.41 0.54 -0.56
C ILE A 30 -9.07 -0.82 -0.30
N THR A 31 -9.75 -1.38 -1.30
CA THR A 31 -10.39 -2.70 -1.18
C THR A 31 -9.34 -3.81 -1.09
N LEU A 32 -8.25 -3.74 -1.88
CA LEU A 32 -7.16 -4.72 -1.86
C LEU A 32 -6.37 -4.69 -0.56
N VAL A 33 -6.13 -3.49 -0.04
CA VAL A 33 -5.55 -3.24 1.27
C VAL A 33 -6.39 -3.91 2.38
N ARG A 34 -7.71 -3.72 2.36
CA ARG A 34 -8.62 -4.39 3.32
C ARG A 34 -8.64 -5.92 3.18
N LEU A 35 -8.38 -6.43 1.98
CA LEU A 35 -8.27 -7.86 1.70
C LEU A 35 -6.87 -8.43 2.01
N LYS A 36 -5.96 -7.63 2.58
CA LYS A 36 -4.55 -7.98 2.86
C LYS A 36 -3.77 -8.45 1.63
N GLN A 37 -4.16 -7.99 0.43
CA GLN A 37 -3.44 -8.28 -0.82
C GLN A 37 -2.53 -7.12 -1.20
N PHE A 38 -1.45 -6.94 -0.44
CA PHE A 38 -0.55 -5.79 -0.57
C PHE A 38 0.18 -5.73 -1.91
N GLN A 39 0.61 -6.87 -2.48
CA GLN A 39 1.24 -6.90 -3.81
C GLN A 39 0.33 -6.32 -4.90
N GLY A 40 -0.96 -6.70 -4.88
CA GLY A 40 -1.94 -6.20 -5.83
C GLY A 40 -2.30 -4.74 -5.59
N ALA A 41 -2.24 -4.28 -4.34
CA ALA A 41 -2.42 -2.88 -3.95
C ALA A 41 -1.29 -2.01 -4.52
N VAL A 42 -0.03 -2.39 -4.33
CA VAL A 42 1.14 -1.68 -4.90
C VAL A 42 1.02 -1.51 -6.42
N ASP A 43 0.61 -2.56 -7.15
CA ASP A 43 0.41 -2.47 -8.60
C ASP A 43 -0.76 -1.56 -8.99
N ALA A 44 -1.84 -1.53 -8.19
CA ALA A 44 -2.96 -0.63 -8.38
C ALA A 44 -2.58 0.83 -8.06
N ALA A 45 -1.79 1.06 -7.00
CA ALA A 45 -1.26 2.35 -6.62
C ALA A 45 -0.33 2.92 -7.70
N ARG A 46 0.52 2.07 -8.30
CA ARG A 46 1.36 2.46 -9.45
C ARG A 46 0.54 2.90 -10.65
N LYS A 47 -0.59 2.21 -10.94
CA LYS A 47 -1.51 2.60 -12.02
C LYS A 47 -2.32 3.85 -11.69
N ALA A 48 -2.65 4.07 -10.43
CA ALA A 48 -3.34 5.28 -9.97
C ALA A 48 -2.44 6.52 -10.04
N ASN A 49 -1.12 6.34 -9.88
CA ASN A 49 -0.11 7.40 -9.85
C ASN A 49 -0.49 8.57 -8.92
N SER A 50 -1.05 8.24 -7.75
CA SER A 50 -1.51 9.23 -6.78
C SER A 50 -0.87 8.97 -5.42
N LEU A 51 -0.25 10.00 -4.85
CA LEU A 51 0.39 9.96 -3.52
C LEU A 51 -0.59 9.56 -2.42
N LYS A 52 -1.85 9.99 -2.53
CA LYS A 52 -2.92 9.60 -1.59
C LYS A 52 -3.10 8.08 -1.54
N THR A 53 -3.04 7.42 -2.69
CA THR A 53 -3.15 5.95 -2.78
C THR A 53 -1.91 5.29 -2.17
N TRP A 54 -0.71 5.77 -2.51
CA TRP A 54 0.54 5.26 -1.94
C TRP A 54 0.59 5.37 -0.40
N LYS A 55 0.10 6.47 0.17
CA LYS A 55 -0.02 6.65 1.63
C LYS A 55 -0.89 5.58 2.27
N VAL A 56 -2.07 5.34 1.71
CA VAL A 56 -3.01 4.33 2.24
C VAL A 56 -2.39 2.93 2.20
N VAL A 57 -1.72 2.56 1.10
CA VAL A 57 -1.01 1.28 1.00
C VAL A 57 0.13 1.22 2.00
N CYS A 58 0.92 2.28 2.12
CA CYS A 58 2.05 2.35 3.04
C CYS A 58 1.61 2.14 4.49
N PHE A 59 0.60 2.88 4.96
CA PHE A 59 0.09 2.74 6.33
C PHE A 59 -0.47 1.34 6.57
N ALA A 60 -1.20 0.77 5.62
CA ALA A 60 -1.70 -0.58 5.78
C ALA A 60 -0.62 -1.67 5.76
N CYS A 61 0.47 -1.49 5.01
CA CYS A 61 1.62 -2.39 5.04
C CYS A 61 2.34 -2.32 6.40
N VAL A 62 2.46 -1.12 6.99
CA VAL A 62 3.02 -0.97 8.36
C VAL A 62 2.16 -1.65 9.39
N ASP A 63 0.83 -1.49 9.29
CA ASP A 63 -0.13 -2.10 10.20
C ASP A 63 -0.12 -3.63 10.13
N ALA A 64 0.29 -4.18 8.99
CA ALA A 64 0.45 -5.60 8.75
C ALA A 64 1.88 -6.10 8.98
N GLU A 65 2.81 -5.25 9.43
CA GLU A 65 4.24 -5.54 9.64
C GLU A 65 4.97 -6.00 8.35
N GLU A 66 4.43 -5.65 7.18
CA GLU A 66 4.97 -5.95 5.85
C GLU A 66 5.89 -4.80 5.37
N PHE A 67 7.06 -4.69 5.99
CA PHE A 67 7.95 -3.53 5.80
C PHE A 67 8.66 -3.48 4.44
N LEU A 68 8.84 -4.63 3.77
CA LEU A 68 9.47 -4.71 2.45
C LEU A 68 8.62 -4.01 1.38
N LEU A 69 7.31 -4.26 1.39
CA LEU A 69 6.36 -3.65 0.46
C LEU A 69 6.13 -2.17 0.82
N ALA A 70 6.13 -1.85 2.12
CA ALA A 70 6.08 -0.47 2.58
C ALA A 70 7.27 0.34 2.05
N GLN A 71 8.47 -0.23 1.96
CA GLN A 71 9.64 0.47 1.41
C GLN A 71 9.44 0.93 -0.04
N ILE A 72 8.85 0.08 -0.89
CA ILE A 72 8.54 0.43 -2.28
C ILE A 72 7.54 1.59 -2.33
N CYS A 73 6.52 1.56 -1.47
CA CYS A 73 5.52 2.63 -1.40
C CYS A 73 6.15 3.94 -0.94
N ARG A 74 6.98 3.86 0.10
CA ARG A 74 7.67 4.98 0.73
C ARG A 74 8.57 5.76 -0.23
N MET A 75 9.31 5.08 -1.10
CA MET A 75 10.16 5.73 -2.11
C MET A 75 9.36 6.60 -3.09
N ASN A 76 8.08 6.27 -3.32
CA ASN A 76 7.20 7.10 -4.15
C ASN A 76 6.62 8.31 -3.38
N ILE A 77 6.59 8.25 -2.05
CA ILE A 77 6.05 9.32 -1.18
C ILE A 77 7.13 10.36 -0.83
N ILE A 78 8.38 9.95 -0.67
CA ILE A 78 9.49 10.82 -0.23
C ILE A 78 9.79 12.00 -1.19
N ILE A 79 9.29 11.94 -2.42
CA ILE A 79 9.45 12.99 -3.43
C ILE A 79 8.73 14.28 -3.00
N GLN A 80 7.68 14.19 -2.18
CA GLN A 80 6.92 15.35 -1.71
C GLN A 80 7.15 15.59 -0.21
N VAL A 81 7.81 16.72 0.11
CA VAL A 81 8.27 17.06 1.47
C VAL A 81 7.12 17.17 2.47
N ASP A 82 5.97 17.75 2.07
CA ASP A 82 4.81 17.91 2.97
C ASP A 82 4.21 16.57 3.42
N ASP A 83 4.28 15.55 2.56
CA ASP A 83 3.71 14.23 2.84
C ASP A 83 4.63 13.38 3.73
N LEU A 84 5.94 13.68 3.73
CA LEU A 84 6.96 12.98 4.50
C LEU A 84 6.83 13.21 6.01
N GLU A 85 6.42 14.41 6.43
CA GLU A 85 6.23 14.74 7.85
C GLU A 85 5.13 13.87 8.47
N GLU A 86 3.97 13.77 7.79
CA GLU A 86 2.85 12.94 8.24
C GLU A 86 3.24 11.44 8.34
N VAL A 87 4.01 10.93 7.36
CA VAL A 87 4.50 9.55 7.40
C VAL A 87 5.49 9.37 8.55
N SER A 88 6.38 10.32 8.78
CA SER A 88 7.37 10.25 9.87
C SER A 88 6.70 10.18 11.24
N ASP A 89 5.67 10.99 11.47
CA ASP A 89 4.88 10.95 12.69
C ASP A 89 4.11 9.64 12.85
N TYR A 90 3.60 9.07 11.75
CA TYR A 90 2.94 7.76 11.77
C TYR A 90 3.89 6.64 12.23
N TYR A 91 5.12 6.60 11.70
CA TYR A 91 6.12 5.61 12.08
C TYR A 91 6.61 5.81 13.51
N ARG A 92 6.78 7.07 13.94
CA ARG A 92 7.15 7.43 15.31
C ARG A 92 6.11 6.95 16.32
N ASN A 93 4.83 7.15 16.04
CA ASN A 93 3.74 6.74 16.92
C ASN A 93 3.64 5.21 17.08
N ARG A 94 4.12 4.44 16.09
CA ARG A 94 4.18 2.97 16.16
C ARG A 94 5.50 2.42 16.71
N GLY A 95 6.50 3.28 16.93
CA GLY A 95 7.83 2.87 17.38
C GLY A 95 8.69 2.20 16.31
N CYS A 96 8.31 2.29 15.03
CA CYS A 96 9.03 1.73 13.89
C CYS A 96 10.17 2.66 13.43
N PHE A 97 11.14 2.90 14.33
CA PHE A 97 12.24 3.84 14.07
C PHE A 97 13.26 3.32 13.06
N ASN A 98 13.49 2.00 13.02
CA ASN A 98 14.45 1.39 12.10
C ASN A 98 14.03 1.60 10.63
N GLU A 99 12.75 1.44 10.35
CA GLU A 99 12.18 1.64 9.02
C GLU A 99 12.19 3.11 8.60
N LEU A 100 12.01 4.02 9.56
CA LEU A 100 12.10 5.46 9.32
C LEU A 100 13.55 5.88 8.99
N ILE A 101 14.55 5.32 9.69
CA ILE A 101 15.96 5.57 9.40
C ILE A 101 16.31 5.05 8.00
N SER A 102 15.91 3.80 7.68
CA SER A 102 16.12 3.21 6.36
C SER A 102 15.46 4.02 5.24
N LEU A 103 14.32 4.65 5.53
CA LEU A 103 13.67 5.60 4.62
C LEU A 103 14.53 6.86 4.39
N MET A 104 15.01 7.49 5.46
CA MET A 104 15.84 8.68 5.37
C MET A 104 17.15 8.41 4.62
N GLU A 105 17.79 7.26 4.87
CA GLU A 105 18.98 6.82 4.14
C GLU A 105 18.71 6.64 2.65
N SER A 106 17.56 6.06 2.30
CA SER A 106 17.18 5.86 0.90
C SER A 106 16.82 7.17 0.19
N GLY A 107 16.36 8.18 0.92
CA GLY A 107 16.11 9.53 0.41
C GLY A 107 17.37 10.36 0.20
N LEU A 108 18.42 10.14 1.01
CA LEU A 108 19.72 10.81 0.87
C LEU A 108 20.57 10.27 -0.29
N GLY A 109 20.28 9.06 -0.76
CA GLY A 109 20.98 8.41 -1.88
C GLY A 109 20.44 8.74 -3.27
N LEU A 110 19.36 9.54 -3.36
CA LEU A 110 18.76 10.06 -4.59
C LEU A 110 19.31 11.46 -4.91
#